data_AF-A0A8J3NFW7-F1
#
_entry.id   AF-A0A8J3NFW7-F1
#
_cell.length_a   1.000
_cell.length_b   1.000
_cell.length_c   1.000
_cell.angle_alpha   90.00
_cell.angle_beta   90.00
_cell.angle_gamma   90.00
#
_symmetry.space_group_name_H-M   'P 1'
#
loop_
_entity.id
_entity.type
_entity.pdbx_description
1 polymer ?
#
loop_
_entity_poly.entity_id
_entity_poly.type
_entity_poly.pdbx_seq_one_letter_code
_entity_poly.pdbx_strand_id
1 'polypeptide(L)'
;MVRAVATVPPSGLAELLHRWSALRALVADGRRCVTELADRTGLPYADLEHLRQVRNLCAHPTANRWPSQQAVDRALGTARSATARLQSAPPHRPGSTRPPAVA
;
A
#
# COMPACT_ATOMS: atom_id res chain seq x y z
N MET A 1 -30.64 1.11 25.97
CA MET A 1 -30.05 2.23 25.19
C MET A 1 -28.72 1.79 24.62
N VAL A 2 -28.67 1.39 23.35
CA VAL A 2 -27.41 1.06 22.67
C VAL A 2 -26.82 2.37 22.18
N ARG A 3 -25.75 2.86 22.82
CA ARG A 3 -24.98 3.99 22.27
C ARG A 3 -24.41 3.53 20.94
N ALA A 4 -24.87 4.15 19.85
CA ALA A 4 -24.10 4.17 18.62
C ALA A 4 -22.75 4.78 18.97
N VAL A 5 -21.71 3.94 19.11
CA VAL A 5 -20.33 4.41 19.09
C VAL A 5 -20.17 4.98 17.69
N ALA A 6 -20.24 6.31 17.59
CA ALA A 6 -19.83 7.00 16.38
C ALA A 6 -18.38 6.60 16.14
N THR A 7 -18.16 5.65 15.24
CA THR A 7 -16.82 5.25 14.82
C THR A 7 -16.22 6.43 14.07
N VAL A 8 -15.47 7.24 14.82
CA VAL A 8 -14.71 8.34 14.27
C VAL A 8 -13.65 7.74 13.34
N PRO A 9 -13.54 8.21 12.08
CA PRO A 9 -12.51 7.73 11.18
C PRO A 9 -11.13 8.04 11.78
N PRO A 10 -10.18 7.09 11.71
CA PRO A 10 -8.84 7.29 12.25
C PRO A 10 -8.13 8.45 11.53
N SER A 11 -7.34 9.20 12.30
CA SER A 11 -6.50 10.30 11.80
C SER A 11 -5.54 9.75 10.74
N GLY A 12 -5.37 10.47 9.63
CA GLY A 12 -4.46 10.05 8.54
C GLY A 12 -5.07 9.08 7.51
N LEU A 13 -6.34 8.69 7.67
CA LEU A 13 -7.07 7.87 6.69
C LEU A 13 -7.02 8.45 5.27
N ALA A 14 -7.27 9.75 5.12
CA ALA A 14 -7.27 10.42 3.82
C ALA A 14 -5.90 10.34 3.14
N GLU A 15 -4.82 10.56 3.90
CA GLU A 15 -3.44 10.43 3.40
C GLU A 15 -3.14 8.98 2.99
N LEU A 16 -3.56 7.99 3.80
CA LEU A 16 -3.38 6.57 3.51
C LEU A 16 -4.04 6.20 2.17
N LEU A 17 -5.31 6.58 1.98
CA LEU A 17 -6.07 6.27 0.77
C LEU A 17 -5.48 6.97 -0.47
N HIS A 18 -5.05 8.21 -0.32
CA HIS A 18 -4.39 8.97 -1.39
C HIS A 18 -3.08 8.31 -1.81
N ARG A 19 -2.17 8.03 -0.86
CA ARG A 19 -0.86 7.39 -1.14
C ARG A 19 -1.03 6.01 -1.72
N TRP A 20 -1.95 5.20 -1.22
CA TRP A 20 -2.23 3.89 -1.79
C TRP A 20 -2.69 3.99 -3.25
N SER A 21 -3.54 4.96 -3.57
CA SER A 21 -4.01 5.16 -4.95
C SER A 21 -2.87 5.55 -5.88
N ALA A 22 -1.96 6.43 -5.42
CA ALA A 22 -0.75 6.78 -6.14
C ALA A 22 0.17 5.57 -6.36
N LEU A 23 0.40 4.75 -5.32
CA LEU A 23 1.17 3.52 -5.41
C LEU A 23 0.54 2.56 -6.43
N ARG A 24 -0.77 2.34 -6.37
CA ARG A 24 -1.50 1.46 -7.29
C ARG A 24 -1.39 1.94 -8.75
N ALA A 25 -1.42 3.24 -8.99
CA ALA A 25 -1.28 3.79 -10.35
C ALA A 25 0.08 3.47 -10.99
N LEU A 26 1.10 3.17 -10.18
CA LEU A 26 2.43 2.79 -10.67
C LEU A 26 2.53 1.30 -11.02
N VAL A 27 1.53 0.49 -10.69
CA VAL A 27 1.53 -0.97 -10.83
C VAL A 27 0.50 -1.36 -11.89
N ALA A 28 0.94 -2.05 -12.95
CA ALA A 28 0.12 -2.28 -14.14
C ALA A 28 -1.07 -3.24 -13.88
N ASP A 29 -0.95 -4.10 -12.87
CA ASP A 29 -1.96 -5.11 -12.55
C ASP A 29 -2.36 -5.06 -11.08
N GLY A 30 -3.61 -4.63 -10.82
CA GLY A 30 -4.17 -4.51 -9.49
C GLY A 30 -4.20 -5.82 -8.69
N ARG A 31 -4.08 -6.98 -9.35
CA ARG A 31 -4.01 -8.31 -8.69
C ARG A 31 -2.60 -8.66 -8.20
N ARG A 32 -1.55 -8.07 -8.79
CA ARG A 32 -0.14 -8.29 -8.41
C ARG A 32 0.51 -7.08 -7.74
N CYS A 33 -0.30 -6.09 -7.38
CA CYS A 33 0.13 -4.81 -6.83
C CYS A 33 1.11 -4.95 -5.64
N VAL A 34 0.90 -5.91 -4.72
CA VAL A 34 1.75 -6.08 -3.54
C VAL A 34 3.11 -6.67 -3.90
N THR A 35 3.13 -7.69 -4.76
CA THR A 35 4.38 -8.34 -5.21
C THR A 35 5.23 -7.37 -6.02
N GLU A 36 4.64 -6.68 -7.00
CA GLU A 36 5.38 -5.74 -7.84
C GLU A 36 5.87 -4.52 -7.05
N LEU A 37 5.10 -4.05 -6.04
CA LEU A 37 5.58 -3.03 -5.11
C LEU A 37 6.73 -3.55 -4.24
N ALA A 38 6.68 -4.79 -3.78
CA ALA A 38 7.77 -5.40 -3.00
C ALA A 38 9.05 -5.46 -3.83
N ASP A 39 8.96 -5.92 -5.08
CA ASP A 39 10.10 -6.01 -6.00
C ASP A 39 10.70 -4.63 -6.31
N ARG A 40 9.85 -3.62 -6.54
CA ARG A 40 10.31 -2.27 -6.88
C ARG A 40 10.83 -1.46 -5.69
N THR A 41 10.32 -1.71 -4.49
CA THR A 41 10.69 -0.93 -3.28
C THR A 41 11.66 -1.67 -2.38
N GLY A 42 11.86 -2.98 -2.54
CA GLY A 42 12.61 -3.79 -1.58
C GLY A 42 11.98 -3.83 -0.18
N LEU A 43 10.71 -3.43 -0.04
CA LEU A 43 9.99 -3.53 1.23
C LEU A 43 9.52 -4.96 1.49
N PRO A 44 9.41 -5.37 2.77
CA PRO A 44 8.84 -6.67 3.11
C PRO A 44 7.42 -6.82 2.57
N TYR A 45 7.14 -7.95 1.91
CA TYR A 45 5.79 -8.26 1.40
C TYR A 45 4.73 -8.16 2.50
N ALA A 46 5.04 -8.61 3.72
CA ALA A 46 4.13 -8.57 4.86
C ALA A 46 3.68 -7.13 5.22
N ASP A 47 4.55 -6.14 5.07
CA ASP A 47 4.21 -4.74 5.36
C ASP A 47 3.32 -4.15 4.26
N LEU A 48 3.60 -4.48 3.00
CA LEU A 48 2.77 -4.03 1.86
C LEU A 48 1.40 -4.72 1.85
N GLU A 49 1.34 -5.99 2.24
CA GLU A 49 0.10 -6.73 2.41
C GLU A 49 -0.72 -6.17 3.58
N HIS A 50 -0.07 -5.81 4.70
CA HIS A 50 -0.72 -5.11 5.81
C HIS A 50 -1.32 -3.76 5.36
N LEU A 51 -0.55 -2.95 4.61
CA LEU A 51 -1.04 -1.71 4.01
C LEU A 51 -2.29 -1.94 3.14
N ARG A 52 -2.28 -2.96 2.27
CA ARG A 52 -3.45 -3.34 1.45
C ARG A 52 -4.66 -3.69 2.30
N GLN A 53 -4.46 -4.49 3.35
CA GLN A 53 -5.53 -4.92 4.25
C GLN A 53 -6.15 -3.75 5.01
N VAL A 54 -5.33 -2.88 5.60
CA VAL A 54 -5.79 -1.67 6.29
C VAL A 54 -6.59 -0.77 5.34
N ARG A 55 -6.07 -0.55 4.12
CA ARG A 55 -6.80 0.20 3.09
C ARG A 55 -8.14 -0.43 2.74
N ASN A 56 -8.22 -1.76 2.61
CA ASN A 56 -9.47 -2.43 2.28
C ASN A 56 -10.51 -2.32 3.40
N LEU A 57 -10.07 -2.41 4.66
CA LEU A 57 -10.93 -2.18 5.82
C LEU A 57 -11.44 -0.73 5.87
N CYS A 58 -10.59 0.23 5.51
CA CYS A 58 -10.95 1.64 5.40
C CYS A 58 -11.93 1.95 4.26
N ALA A 59 -11.78 1.28 3.10
CA ALA A 59 -12.61 1.50 1.92
C ALA A 59 -13.96 0.76 1.99
N HIS A 60 -14.00 -0.37 2.68
CA HIS A 60 -15.20 -1.19 2.88
C HIS A 60 -15.36 -1.49 4.38
N PRO A 61 -15.68 -0.48 5.20
CA PRO A 61 -15.91 -0.70 6.62
C PRO A 61 -17.11 -1.63 6.76
N THR A 62 -16.87 -2.86 7.22
CA THR A 62 -17.94 -3.72 7.70
C THR A 62 -18.50 -3.10 8.98
N ALA A 63 -19.80 -3.30 9.22
CA ALA A 63 -20.68 -2.51 10.10
C ALA A 63 -20.23 -2.19 11.54
N ASN A 64 -19.03 -2.59 11.98
CA ASN A 64 -18.42 -2.16 13.23
C ASN A 64 -16.88 -2.33 13.31
N ARG A 65 -16.14 -2.43 12.19
CA ARG A 65 -14.68 -2.65 12.24
C ARG A 65 -13.90 -1.63 11.43
N TRP A 66 -13.61 -0.49 12.06
CA TRP A 66 -12.51 0.38 11.62
C TRP A 66 -11.17 -0.18 12.10
N PRO A 67 -10.09 -0.06 11.30
CA PRO A 67 -8.76 -0.37 11.78
C PRO A 67 -8.39 0.55 12.95
N SER A 68 -7.61 0.03 13.90
CA SER A 68 -7.08 0.82 14.99
C SER A 68 -6.15 1.92 14.47
N GLN A 69 -6.00 3.02 15.22
CA GLN A 69 -5.08 4.10 14.85
C GLN A 69 -3.65 3.58 14.64
N GLN A 70 -3.18 2.66 15.49
CA GLN A 70 -1.87 2.02 15.36
C GLN A 70 -1.70 1.27 14.02
N ALA A 71 -2.73 0.59 13.54
CA ALA A 71 -2.69 -0.10 12.25
C ALA A 71 -2.64 0.91 11.09
N VAL A 72 -3.36 2.03 11.20
CA VAL A 72 -3.31 3.12 10.21
C VAL A 72 -1.95 3.80 10.18
N ASP A 73 -1.36 4.08 11.35
CA ASP A 73 -0.03 4.72 11.44
C ASP A 73 1.07 3.82 10.86
N ARG A 74 1.03 2.52 11.17
CA ARG A 74 1.95 1.53 10.58
C ARG A 74 1.80 1.50 9.05
N ALA A 75 0.58 1.40 8.55
CA ALA A 75 0.30 1.38 7.12
C ALA A 75 0.74 2.69 6.43
N LEU A 76 0.53 3.84 7.06
CA LEU A 76 1.02 5.15 6.60
C LEU A 76 2.55 5.19 6.51
N GLY A 77 3.24 4.67 7.53
CA GLY A 77 4.70 4.54 7.52
C GLY A 77 5.18 3.73 6.31
N THR A 78 4.60 2.55 6.09
CA THR A 78 4.89 1.72 4.92
C THR A 78 4.60 2.45 3.61
N ALA A 79 3.46 3.13 3.48
CA ALA A 79 3.09 3.85 2.27
C ALA A 79 4.05 5.01 1.98
N ARG A 80 4.50 5.75 3.00
CA ARG A 80 5.50 6.81 2.89
C ARG A 80 6.84 6.25 2.43
N SER A 81 7.31 5.17 3.06
CA SER A 81 8.56 4.51 2.67
C SER A 81 8.50 3.94 1.25
N ALA A 82 7.38 3.35 0.84
CA ALA A 82 7.19 2.86 -0.52
C ALA A 82 7.25 4.00 -1.54
N THR A 83 6.55 5.11 -1.25
CA THR A 83 6.54 6.31 -2.11
C THR A 83 7.94 6.89 -2.24
N ALA A 84 8.65 7.08 -1.12
CA ALA A 84 10.00 7.64 -1.12
C ALA A 84 10.98 6.80 -1.94
N ARG A 85 10.92 5.46 -1.82
CA ARG A 85 11.78 4.55 -2.60
C ARG A 85 11.47 4.56 -4.09
N LEU A 86 10.21 4.68 -4.47
CA LEU A 86 9.82 4.79 -5.89
C LEU A 86 10.21 6.14 -6.48
N GLN A 87 10.23 7.21 -5.67
CA GLN A 87 10.68 8.54 -6.10
C GLN A 87 12.21 8.64 -6.19
N SER A 88 12.95 7.92 -5.35
CA SER A 88 14.41 7.90 -5.37
C SER A 88 15.00 6.87 -6.33
N ALA A 89 14.23 5.86 -6.76
CA ALA A 89 14.65 4.93 -7.78
C ALA A 89 14.64 5.60 -9.17
N PRO A 90 15.69 5.46 -10.00
CA PRO A 90 15.66 5.93 -11.38
C PRO A 90 14.53 5.23 -12.14
N PRO A 91 13.89 5.89 -13.14
CA PRO A 91 12.78 5.31 -13.88
C PRO A 91 13.21 3.97 -14.49
N HIS A 92 12.61 2.89 -13.98
CA HIS A 92 12.90 1.54 -14.44
C HIS A 92 12.48 1.43 -15.90
N ARG A 93 13.44 1.38 -16.85
CA ARG A 93 13.14 1.06 -18.24
C ARG A 93 12.52 -0.35 -18.28
N PRO A 94 11.29 -0.53 -18.77
CA PRO A 94 10.77 -1.86 -19.04
C PRO A 94 11.45 -2.35 -20.32
N GLY A 95 12.52 -3.14 -20.20
CA GLY A 95 13.18 -3.65 -21.41
C GLY A 95 14.63 -4.14 -21.30
N SER A 96 15.18 -4.46 -20.13
CA SER A 96 16.43 -5.25 -20.11
C SER A 96 16.12 -6.72 -20.37
N THR A 97 15.97 -7.03 -21.65
CA THR A 97 16.19 -8.36 -22.22
C THR A 97 17.36 -9.05 -21.53
N ARG A 98 17.06 -10.21 -20.96
CA ARG A 98 18.00 -11.26 -20.53
C ARG A 98 19.18 -11.34 -21.53
N PRO A 99 20.44 -11.34 -21.06
CA PRO A 99 21.59 -11.48 -21.97
C PRO A 99 21.54 -12.83 -22.68
N PRO A 100 22.08 -12.93 -23.92
CA PRO A 100 22.18 -14.21 -24.60
C PRO A 100 23.09 -15.12 -23.78
N ALA A 101 22.55 -16.27 -23.36
CA ALA A 101 23.38 -17.35 -22.85
C ALA A 101 24.18 -17.88 -24.05
N VAL A 102 25.48 -17.63 -24.02
CA VAL A 102 26.44 -18.17 -24.96
C VAL A 102 26.53 -19.69 -24.73
N ALA A 103 26.42 -20.46 -25.81
CA ALA A 103 27.05 -21.75 -26.04
C ALA A 103 27.10 -21.97 -27.55
#